data_AF-A0A7S4PYU2-F1
#
_entry.id   AF-A0A7S4PYU2-F1
#
_cell.length_a   1.000
_cell.length_b   1.000
_cell.length_c   1.000
_cell.angle_alpha   90.00
_cell.angle_beta   90.00
_cell.angle_gamma   90.00
#
_symmetry.space_group_name_H-M   'P 1'
#
loop_
_entity.id
_entity.type
_entity.pdbx_description
1 polymer ?
#
loop_
_entity_poly.entity_id
_entity_poly.type
_entity_poly.pdbx_seq_one_letter_code
_entity_poly.pdbx_strand_id
1 'polypeptide(L)'
;YQDMFLYMDSTGGFWLHRWGNNPFRTFAVALLLEDKDVQALVLPYAHQEYCSCGAGRPPCTWSPERGQHECSEPPATPGPAVAGGDLADGLLDLQPWRGTERQKSS
;
A
#
# COMPACT_ATOMS: atom_id res chain seq x y z
N TYR A 1 -20.93 -5.72 -8.68
CA TYR A 1 -20.10 -6.29 -7.60
C TYR A 1 -20.89 -7.26 -6.72
N GLN A 2 -21.99 -6.85 -6.10
CA GLN A 2 -22.71 -7.68 -5.11
C GLN A 2 -23.16 -9.03 -5.67
N ASP A 3 -23.74 -9.06 -6.86
CA ASP A 3 -24.20 -10.33 -7.46
C ASP A 3 -23.03 -11.28 -7.76
N MET A 4 -21.90 -10.75 -8.25
CA MET A 4 -20.67 -11.52 -8.46
C MET A 4 -20.16 -12.10 -7.13
N PHE A 5 -20.16 -11.30 -6.07
CA PHE A 5 -19.72 -11.75 -4.75
C PHE A 5 -20.63 -12.84 -4.19
N LEU A 6 -21.96 -12.65 -4.22
CA LEU A 6 -22.93 -13.63 -3.74
C LEU A 6 -22.85 -14.94 -4.52
N TYR A 7 -22.69 -14.88 -5.84
CA TYR A 7 -22.48 -16.07 -6.66
C TYR A 7 -21.23 -16.83 -6.23
N MET A 8 -20.09 -16.15 -6.10
CA MET A 8 -18.83 -16.80 -5.73
C MET A 8 -18.82 -17.33 -4.29
N ASP A 9 -19.48 -16.64 -3.35
CA ASP A 9 -19.64 -17.14 -1.98
C ASP A 9 -20.49 -18.41 -1.94
N SER A 10 -21.53 -18.48 -2.78
CA SER A 10 -22.41 -19.65 -2.87
C SER A 10 -21.69 -20.93 -3.35
N THR A 11 -20.55 -20.80 -4.04
CA THR A 11 -19.76 -21.97 -4.46
C THR A 11 -18.92 -22.54 -3.30
N GLY A 12 -18.92 -21.90 -2.14
CA GLY A 12 -18.21 -22.34 -0.93
C GLY A 12 -16.69 -22.16 -0.99
N GLY A 13 -16.14 -21.51 -2.02
CA GLY A 13 -14.69 -21.47 -2.23
C GLY A 13 -13.91 -20.68 -1.18
N PHE A 14 -14.55 -19.76 -0.44
CA PHE A 14 -13.93 -19.10 0.73
C PHE A 14 -13.70 -20.05 1.91
N TRP A 15 -14.54 -21.07 2.06
CA TRP A 15 -14.52 -21.98 3.20
C TRP A 15 -13.82 -23.30 2.87
N LEU A 16 -14.09 -23.83 1.68
CA LEU A 16 -13.55 -25.09 1.20
C LEU A 16 -12.16 -24.93 0.58
N HIS A 17 -11.80 -23.69 0.21
CA HIS A 17 -10.50 -23.36 -0.37
C HIS A 17 -9.94 -22.08 0.27
N ARG A 18 -8.75 -21.66 -0.19
CA ARG A 18 -8.04 -20.48 0.32
C ARG A 18 -8.25 -19.26 -0.58
N TRP A 19 -9.51 -18.97 -0.89
CA TRP A 19 -9.85 -17.80 -1.68
C TRP A 19 -9.61 -16.53 -0.87
N GLY A 20 -8.55 -15.79 -1.22
CA GLY A 20 -8.23 -14.51 -0.61
C GLY A 20 -9.07 -13.38 -1.21
N ASN A 21 -9.28 -12.28 -0.49
CA ASN A 21 -10.08 -11.16 -1.02
C ASN A 21 -9.44 -10.47 -2.24
N ASN A 22 -8.11 -10.46 -2.34
CA ASN A 22 -7.38 -9.70 -3.36
C ASN A 22 -7.75 -10.14 -4.80
N PRO A 23 -7.69 -11.45 -5.15
CA PRO A 23 -8.11 -11.89 -6.49
C PRO A 23 -9.58 -11.58 -6.81
N PHE A 24 -10.49 -11.58 -5.84
CA PHE A 24 -11.89 -11.25 -6.07
C PHE A 24 -12.11 -9.79 -6.41
N ARG A 25 -11.41 -8.89 -5.70
CA ARG A 25 -11.40 -7.47 -6.04
C ARG A 25 -10.82 -7.25 -7.43
N THR A 26 -9.75 -7.96 -7.78
CA THR A 26 -9.16 -7.92 -9.12
C THR A 26 -10.12 -8.39 -10.20
N PHE A 27 -10.84 -9.51 -10.01
CA PHE A 27 -11.84 -9.98 -10.98
C PHE A 27 -13.00 -9.01 -11.13
N ALA A 28 -13.51 -8.46 -10.03
CA ALA A 28 -14.56 -7.46 -10.08
C ALA A 28 -14.13 -6.23 -10.88
N VAL A 29 -12.92 -5.72 -10.63
CA VAL A 29 -12.38 -4.57 -11.38
C VAL A 29 -12.24 -4.93 -12.85
N ALA A 30 -11.65 -6.08 -13.19
CA ALA A 30 -11.39 -6.48 -14.57
C ALA A 30 -12.65 -6.80 -15.38
N LEU A 31 -13.72 -7.28 -14.75
CA LEU A 31 -14.95 -7.68 -15.43
C LEU A 31 -16.00 -6.57 -15.50
N LEU A 32 -15.99 -5.64 -14.55
CA LEU A 32 -17.11 -4.70 -14.35
C LEU A 32 -16.75 -3.24 -14.62
N LEU A 33 -15.47 -2.91 -14.76
CA LEU A 33 -15.00 -1.54 -15.01
C LEU A 33 -14.30 -1.44 -16.35
N GLU A 34 -14.23 -0.23 -16.89
CA GLU A 34 -13.40 0.09 -18.05
C GLU A 34 -12.03 0.62 -17.60
N ASP A 35 -11.04 0.58 -18.50
CA ASP A 35 -9.68 1.03 -18.19
C ASP A 35 -9.63 2.46 -17.63
N LYS A 36 -10.50 3.35 -18.11
CA LYS A 36 -10.58 4.74 -17.63
C LYS A 36 -11.01 4.87 -16.16
N ASP A 37 -11.65 3.85 -15.62
CA ASP A 37 -12.17 3.83 -14.25
C ASP A 37 -11.12 3.29 -13.25
N VAL A 38 -9.97 2.83 -13.74
CA VAL A 38 -8.91 2.20 -12.94
C VAL A 38 -7.61 2.97 -13.10
N GLN A 39 -7.04 3.42 -11.97
CA GLN A 39 -5.77 4.12 -11.99
C GLN A 39 -4.73 3.39 -11.14
N ALA A 40 -3.61 3.06 -11.77
CA ALA A 40 -2.40 2.70 -11.04
C ALA A 40 -1.90 3.94 -10.30
N LEU A 41 -1.96 3.89 -8.98
CA LEU A 41 -1.46 4.97 -8.15
C LEU A 41 0.06 4.97 -8.24
N VAL A 42 0.63 6.07 -8.71
CA VAL A 42 2.07 6.32 -8.70
C VAL A 42 2.55 6.70 -7.30
N LEU A 43 1.99 6.08 -6.27
CA LEU A 43 2.34 6.31 -4.88
C LEU A 43 3.32 5.24 -4.43
N PRO A 44 4.35 5.58 -3.63
CA PRO A 44 5.23 4.59 -3.02
C PRO A 44 4.43 3.72 -2.06
N TYR A 45 4.68 2.41 -2.06
CA TYR A 45 3.96 1.45 -1.24
C TYR A 45 4.80 0.21 -0.89
N ALA A 46 4.97 -0.10 0.39
CA ALA A 46 5.63 -1.34 0.82
C ALA A 46 4.68 -2.25 1.62
N HIS A 47 4.82 -3.56 1.49
CA HIS A 47 4.11 -4.57 2.26
C HIS A 47 4.92 -5.87 2.37
N GLN A 48 5.41 -6.20 3.58
CA GLN A 48 6.37 -7.30 3.80
C GLN A 48 7.60 -7.11 2.89
N GLU A 49 7.92 -8.11 2.10
CA GLU A 49 8.97 -8.05 1.07
C GLU A 49 8.56 -7.24 -0.16
N TYR A 50 7.33 -6.71 -0.21
CA TYR A 50 6.90 -5.86 -1.31
C TYR A 50 7.25 -4.41 -1.04
N CYS A 51 7.65 -3.69 -2.08
CA CYS A 51 8.06 -2.30 -1.99
C CYS A 51 7.89 -1.61 -3.36
N SER A 52 7.23 -0.47 -3.38
CA SER A 52 6.92 0.40 -4.51
C SER A 52 7.32 1.82 -4.13
N CYS A 53 7.82 2.55 -5.11
CA CYS A 53 8.63 3.74 -4.89
C CYS A 53 7.88 5.03 -5.21
N GLY A 54 6.76 4.92 -5.92
CA GLY A 54 5.95 6.05 -6.35
C GLY A 54 6.67 7.06 -7.24
N ALA A 55 5.99 8.18 -7.50
CA ALA A 55 6.45 9.28 -8.32
C ALA A 55 7.19 10.30 -7.45
N GLY A 56 8.42 10.63 -7.84
CA GLY A 56 9.21 11.69 -7.21
C GLY A 56 9.78 11.34 -5.83
N ARG A 57 9.70 10.09 -5.37
CA ARG A 57 10.39 9.66 -4.15
C ARG A 57 11.64 8.84 -4.45
N PRO A 58 12.62 8.88 -3.54
CA PRO A 58 13.64 7.86 -3.47
C PRO A 58 12.96 6.53 -3.24
N PRO A 59 13.39 5.54 -4.02
CA PRO A 59 12.66 4.32 -4.08
C PRO A 59 12.68 3.59 -2.75
N CYS A 60 11.64 2.79 -2.55
CA CYS A 60 11.66 1.54 -1.81
C CYS A 60 12.99 0.78 -2.07
N THR A 61 14.03 1.04 -1.27
CA THR A 61 15.35 0.36 -1.21
C THR A 61 15.31 -0.79 -0.20
N TRP A 62 16.43 -1.27 0.32
CA TRP A 62 16.49 -2.44 1.20
C TRP A 62 17.62 -2.23 2.20
N SER A 63 17.38 -2.67 3.43
CA SER A 63 18.32 -2.53 4.53
C SER A 63 19.16 -3.78 4.68
N PRO A 64 20.49 -3.77 4.42
CA PRO A 64 21.36 -4.92 4.67
C PRO A 64 21.49 -5.23 6.16
N GLU A 65 21.39 -4.20 6.99
CA GLU A 65 21.35 -4.34 8.44
C GLU A 65 20.07 -5.00 8.92
N ARG A 66 18.95 -4.78 8.21
CA ARG A 66 17.62 -5.15 8.71
C ARG A 66 16.94 -6.26 7.93
N GLY A 67 17.50 -6.68 6.80
CA GLY A 67 16.95 -7.77 6.00
C GLY A 67 15.53 -7.50 5.49
N GLN A 68 15.21 -6.27 5.05
CA GLN A 68 13.88 -5.91 4.53
C GLN A 68 13.91 -4.72 3.57
N HIS A 69 12.88 -4.59 2.72
CA HIS A 69 12.73 -3.44 1.82
C HIS A 69 12.30 -2.16 2.59
N GLU A 70 12.87 -1.01 2.24
CA GLU A 70 12.69 0.30 2.84
C GLU A 70 12.87 1.42 1.83
N CYS A 71 11.93 2.35 1.63
CA CYS A 71 12.21 3.54 0.82
C CYS A 71 13.34 4.37 1.42
N SER A 72 14.55 4.32 0.87
CA SER A 72 15.67 5.13 1.35
C SER A 72 16.19 6.04 0.27
N GLU A 73 16.57 7.23 0.73
CA GLU A 73 17.40 8.13 -0.03
C GLU A 73 18.79 7.50 -0.16
N PRO A 74 19.44 7.54 -1.34
CA PRO A 74 20.85 7.16 -1.41
C PRO A 74 21.65 8.02 -0.41
N PRO A 75 22.66 7.43 0.26
CA PRO A 75 23.34 8.05 1.40
C PRO A 75 23.70 9.54 1.18
N ALA A 76 23.33 10.39 2.13
CA ALA A 76 23.43 11.85 2.04
C ALA A 76 24.88 12.37 2.03
N THR A 77 25.19 13.28 1.10
CA THR A 77 26.31 14.22 1.21
C THR A 77 25.81 15.44 2.02
N PRO A 78 26.50 15.96 3.05
CA PRO A 78 25.90 16.86 4.04
C PRO A 78 25.47 18.23 3.49
N GLY A 79 24.28 18.72 3.87
CA GLY A 79 23.79 20.08 3.61
C GLY A 79 23.00 20.66 4.80
N PRO A 80 22.95 22.01 4.98
CA PRO A 80 22.41 22.64 6.20
C PRO A 80 20.87 22.76 6.22
N ALA A 81 20.31 22.90 7.42
CA ALA A 81 18.87 22.81 7.75
C ALA A 81 17.97 23.94 7.18
N VAL A 82 16.69 23.64 6.95
CA VAL A 82 15.64 24.61 6.58
C VAL A 82 14.54 24.62 7.65
N ALA A 83 14.19 25.81 8.17
CA ALA A 83 13.08 26.03 9.08
C ALA A 83 11.95 26.80 8.39
N GLY A 84 10.69 26.42 8.68
CA GLY A 84 9.53 27.33 8.70
C GLY A 84 8.46 27.17 7.60
N GLY A 85 7.46 26.31 7.84
CA GLY A 85 6.05 26.60 7.50
C GLY A 85 5.40 25.97 6.24
N ASP A 86 4.38 25.15 6.51
CA ASP A 86 3.15 24.76 5.77
C ASP A 86 3.21 23.98 4.43
N LEU A 87 2.77 22.70 4.51
CA LEU A 87 1.90 21.91 3.59
C LEU A 87 1.98 20.38 3.85
N ALA A 88 2.95 19.88 4.62
CA ALA A 88 3.16 18.44 4.85
C ALA A 88 2.58 17.90 6.18
N ASP A 89 2.35 18.76 7.17
CA ASP A 89 1.82 18.37 8.49
C ASP A 89 0.37 17.85 8.41
N GLY A 90 -0.41 18.24 7.38
CA GLY A 90 -1.81 17.81 7.21
C GLY A 90 -2.02 16.45 6.52
N LEU A 91 -0.99 15.84 5.94
CA LEU A 91 -1.15 14.58 5.17
C LEU A 91 -0.76 13.32 5.97
N LEU A 92 -0.10 13.49 7.12
CA LEU A 92 0.38 12.39 7.96
C LEU A 92 -0.65 11.90 8.99
N ASP A 93 -1.70 12.66 9.28
CA ASP A 93 -2.81 12.26 10.16
C ASP A 93 -3.94 11.48 9.45
N LEU A 94 -3.90 11.38 8.11
CA LEU A 94 -5.00 10.85 7.27
C LEU A 94 -4.88 9.36 6.89
N GLN A 95 -3.97 8.59 7.48
CA GLN A 95 -3.80 7.17 7.13
C GLN A 95 -4.28 6.23 8.25
N PRO A 96 -5.57 5.80 8.25
CA PRO A 96 -6.21 5.06 9.35
C PRO A 96 -5.70 3.61 9.56
N TRP A 97 -4.71 3.16 8.80
CA TRP A 97 -4.20 1.77 8.86
C TRP A 97 -2.83 1.64 9.52
N ARG A 98 -2.12 2.73 9.79
CA ARG A 98 -0.91 2.68 10.63
C ARG A 98 -1.36 2.75 12.07
N GLY A 99 -1.40 1.59 12.71
CA GLY A 99 -1.57 1.52 14.13
C GLY A 99 -0.58 2.42 14.86
N THR A 100 -1.11 3.27 15.73
CA THR A 100 -0.30 4.06 16.67
C THR A 100 0.54 3.11 17.54
N GLU A 101 1.56 3.62 18.22
CA GLU A 101 2.31 2.91 19.27
C GLU A 101 1.39 2.16 20.28
N ARG A 102 0.14 2.62 20.45
CA ARG A 102 -0.93 2.03 21.26
C ARG A 102 -1.44 0.66 20.79
N GLN A 103 -1.07 0.19 19.59
CA GLN A 103 -1.50 -1.10 19.01
C GLN A 103 -0.41 -2.20 19.00
N LYS A 104 0.80 -1.96 19.52
CA LYS A 104 1.88 -2.96 19.58
C LYS A 104 2.04 -3.63 20.96
N SER A 105 1.15 -3.37 21.93
CA SER A 105 1.27 -3.85 23.32
C SER A 105 0.17 -4.81 23.80
N SER A 106 -0.46 -5.59 22.90
CA SER A 106 -1.49 -6.59 23.25
C SER A 106 -1.26 -7.91 22.52
#